data_AF-M2R0S6-F1
#
_entry.id   AF-M2R0S6-F1
#
_cell.length_a   1.000
_cell.length_b   1.000
_cell.length_c   1.000
_cell.angle_alpha   90.00
_cell.angle_beta   90.00
_cell.angle_gamma   90.00
#
_symmetry.space_group_name_H-M   'P 1'
#
loop_
_entity.id
_entity.type
_entity.pdbx_description
1 polymer ?
#
loop_
_entity_poly.entity_id
_entity_poly.type
_entity_poly.pdbx_seq_one_letter_code
_entity_poly.pdbx_strand_id
1 'polypeptide(L)'
;MNRRQRFQAWKFLADLVHHGPEYFRQFKADLGEPEPVEKIPVVQSKQVPLRAMDINESTTAGNGEALTDIFKQANIGSHAEDGMQGRRDIGDHVILVHGDLATGERIDALQRSRSEEKTSWRKYQHVIFVMGLFHLKMACAEAVWKLCIVPKAARADKTCLMAEVAAIRPKETRKVISKPGFRRMHEIIQHVGIVSRLDCWRVEVKRRYSVNSLENWAKTKPTWEILKDIAKTLVKDYVAGSDLKRQRSEPRERRDEQRENAMVRQQLYMYYEEISGAMNAGDIGCVEQCFLPWILVFKGCGKHKYATHMLRILHNLYFVYPAGLR
;
A
#
# COMPACT_ATOMS: atom_id res chain seq x y z
N MET A 1 8.56 11.31 -17.96
CA MET A 1 7.98 10.87 -16.68
C MET A 1 8.25 9.39 -16.50
N ASN A 2 8.69 8.95 -15.32
CA ASN A 2 8.76 7.52 -14.99
C ASN A 2 7.34 6.95 -14.76
N ARG A 3 7.22 5.62 -14.58
CA ARG A 3 5.92 4.94 -14.40
C ARG A 3 5.10 5.51 -13.24
N ARG A 4 5.72 5.68 -12.07
CA ARG A 4 5.03 6.23 -10.90
C ARG A 4 4.52 7.65 -11.15
N GLN A 5 5.29 8.49 -11.84
CA GLN A 5 4.85 9.82 -12.25
C GLN A 5 3.67 9.76 -13.24
N ARG A 6 3.59 8.74 -14.11
CA ARG A 6 2.42 8.50 -14.96
C ARG A 6 1.19 8.11 -14.13
N PHE A 7 1.34 7.23 -13.13
CA PHE A 7 0.26 6.95 -12.18
C PHE A 7 -0.20 8.21 -11.43
N GLN A 8 0.74 9.02 -10.94
CA GLN A 8 0.41 10.26 -10.22
C GLN A 8 -0.34 11.25 -11.12
N ALA A 9 0.09 11.41 -12.37
CA ALA A 9 -0.59 12.27 -13.35
C ALA A 9 -1.99 11.75 -13.65
N TRP A 10 -2.14 10.43 -13.88
CA TRP A 10 -3.44 9.78 -14.03
C TRP A 10 -4.32 10.03 -12.81
N LYS A 11 -3.79 9.94 -11.59
CA LYS A 11 -4.57 10.15 -10.37
C LYS A 11 -5.02 11.60 -10.19
N PHE A 12 -4.21 12.58 -10.58
CA PHE A 12 -4.66 13.99 -10.67
C PHE A 12 -5.81 14.17 -11.66
N LEU A 13 -5.73 13.54 -12.83
CA LEU A 13 -6.77 13.60 -13.85
C LEU A 13 -8.04 12.89 -13.37
N ALA A 14 -7.92 11.70 -12.79
CA ALA A 14 -9.03 10.91 -12.30
C ALA A 14 -9.84 11.67 -11.26
N ASP A 15 -9.17 12.33 -10.30
CA ASP A 15 -9.86 13.10 -9.29
C ASP A 15 -10.53 14.37 -9.86
N LEU A 16 -9.92 15.03 -10.84
CA LEU A 16 -10.55 16.15 -11.54
C LEU A 16 -11.80 15.70 -12.33
N VAL A 17 -11.70 14.59 -13.06
CA VAL A 17 -12.79 14.06 -13.90
C VAL A 17 -13.95 13.56 -13.05
N HIS A 18 -13.68 12.91 -11.93
CA HIS A 18 -14.72 12.32 -11.08
C HIS A 18 -15.29 13.28 -10.02
N HIS A 19 -14.48 14.22 -9.53
CA HIS A 19 -14.84 15.06 -8.38
C HIS A 19 -14.74 16.57 -8.64
N GLY A 20 -14.19 16.99 -9.78
CA GLY A 20 -14.20 18.38 -10.21
C GLY A 20 -15.55 18.83 -10.79
N PRO A 21 -15.62 20.06 -11.33
CA PRO A 21 -16.79 20.57 -12.03
C PRO A 21 -17.32 19.63 -13.11
N GLU A 22 -18.63 19.62 -13.31
CA GLU A 22 -19.34 18.70 -14.20
C GLU A 22 -18.77 18.63 -15.63
N TYR A 23 -18.27 19.76 -16.14
CA TYR A 23 -17.60 19.83 -17.45
C TYR A 23 -16.53 18.72 -17.61
N PHE A 24 -15.72 18.44 -16.59
CA PHE A 24 -14.62 17.49 -16.74
C PHE A 24 -15.06 16.03 -16.84
N ARG A 25 -16.31 15.70 -16.50
CA ARG A 25 -16.86 14.34 -16.61
C ARG A 25 -16.90 13.83 -18.05
N GLN A 26 -16.92 14.73 -19.03
CA GLN A 26 -16.91 14.35 -20.45
C GLN A 26 -15.64 13.56 -20.84
N PHE A 27 -14.52 13.77 -20.13
CA PHE A 27 -13.25 13.10 -20.38
C PHE A 27 -13.14 11.72 -19.70
N LYS A 28 -14.24 11.18 -19.16
CA LYS A 28 -14.23 9.86 -18.49
C LYS A 28 -13.80 8.74 -19.45
N ALA A 29 -14.18 8.82 -20.72
CA ALA A 29 -13.75 7.86 -21.74
C ALA A 29 -12.25 8.00 -22.04
N ASP A 30 -11.72 9.22 -22.08
CA ASP A 30 -10.32 9.51 -22.39
C ASP A 30 -9.35 9.21 -21.23
N LEU A 31 -9.86 9.19 -19.99
CA LEU A 31 -9.05 8.97 -18.78
C LEU A 31 -8.37 7.60 -18.78
N GLY A 32 -9.09 6.56 -19.21
CA GLY A 32 -8.64 5.18 -19.18
C GLY A 32 -8.25 4.67 -17.78
N GLU A 33 -7.58 3.52 -17.76
CA GLU A 33 -7.04 2.89 -16.56
C GLU A 33 -5.54 3.21 -16.38
N PRO A 34 -5.00 3.10 -15.15
CA PRO A 34 -3.56 3.18 -14.95
C PRO A 34 -2.80 2.12 -15.76
N GLU A 35 -1.59 2.47 -16.20
CA GLU A 35 -0.67 1.54 -16.88
C GLU A 35 -0.38 0.31 -16.00
N PRO A 36 -0.79 -0.90 -16.43
CA PRO A 36 -0.54 -2.12 -15.67
C PRO A 36 0.94 -2.49 -15.69
N VAL A 37 1.42 -3.21 -14.68
CA VAL A 37 2.71 -3.91 -14.74
C VAL A 37 2.49 -5.37 -15.08
N GLU A 38 1.76 -6.06 -14.21
CA GLU A 38 1.52 -7.49 -14.32
C GLU A 38 0.20 -7.80 -13.61
N LYS A 39 -0.87 -7.91 -14.41
CA LYS A 39 -2.20 -8.24 -13.92
C LYS A 39 -2.40 -9.75 -13.93
N ILE A 40 -2.76 -10.32 -12.79
CA ILE A 40 -3.18 -11.71 -12.73
C ILE A 40 -4.53 -11.88 -13.45
N PRO A 41 -4.73 -13.00 -14.17
CA PRO A 41 -6.03 -13.33 -14.72
C PRO A 41 -7.10 -13.45 -13.62
N VAL A 42 -8.29 -12.94 -13.89
CA VAL A 42 -9.43 -13.13 -13.00
C VAL A 42 -9.93 -14.57 -13.18
N VAL A 43 -9.74 -15.37 -12.13
CA VAL A 43 -10.21 -16.76 -12.09
C VAL A 43 -11.05 -16.98 -10.84
N GLN A 44 -12.07 -17.83 -10.94
CA GLN A 44 -12.84 -18.22 -9.78
C GLN A 44 -12.03 -19.18 -8.92
N SER A 45 -11.71 -18.77 -7.69
CA SER A 45 -11.00 -19.63 -6.75
C SER A 45 -11.93 -20.70 -6.18
N LYS A 46 -11.48 -21.95 -6.13
CA LYS A 46 -12.12 -23.00 -5.34
C LYS A 46 -11.70 -22.85 -3.89
N GLN A 47 -12.67 -22.69 -3.00
CA GLN A 47 -12.43 -22.58 -1.56
C GLN A 47 -12.97 -23.83 -0.87
N VAL A 48 -12.16 -24.42 0.00
CA VAL A 48 -12.56 -25.55 0.84
C VAL A 48 -12.38 -25.10 2.29
N PRO A 49 -13.46 -24.80 3.02
CA PRO A 49 -13.35 -24.39 4.40
C PRO A 49 -12.84 -25.58 5.25
N LEU A 50 -11.87 -25.31 6.10
CA LEU A 50 -11.41 -26.25 7.11
C LEU A 50 -12.32 -26.19 8.34
N ARG A 51 -12.36 -27.27 9.11
CA ARG A 51 -13.03 -27.30 10.41
C ARG A 51 -12.28 -26.41 11.39
N ALA A 52 -13.01 -25.83 12.33
CA ALA A 52 -12.45 -25.05 13.42
C ALA A 52 -11.47 -25.90 14.24
N MET A 53 -10.44 -25.24 14.76
CA MET A 53 -9.37 -25.83 15.57
C MET A 53 -9.36 -25.14 16.94
N ASP A 54 -9.29 -25.91 18.02
CA ASP A 54 -9.10 -25.37 19.37
C ASP A 54 -7.60 -25.32 19.69
N ILE A 55 -6.89 -24.39 19.04
CA ILE A 55 -5.42 -24.27 19.10
C ILE A 55 -5.03 -22.82 19.40
N ASN A 56 -4.11 -22.64 20.36
CA ASN A 56 -3.61 -21.31 20.71
C ASN A 56 -2.50 -20.84 19.75
N GLU A 57 -2.90 -20.15 18.68
CA GLU A 57 -2.02 -19.62 17.64
C GLU A 57 -1.18 -18.38 18.07
N SER A 58 -1.23 -17.97 19.35
CA SER A 58 -0.37 -16.88 19.85
C SER A 58 1.10 -17.29 20.04
N THR A 59 1.38 -18.59 20.05
CA THR A 59 2.71 -19.17 20.29
C THR A 59 3.30 -19.84 19.05
N THR A 60 4.62 -20.00 19.00
CA THR A 60 5.30 -20.72 17.91
C THR A 60 4.87 -22.18 17.85
N ALA A 61 4.73 -22.84 19.01
CA ALA A 61 4.26 -24.24 19.09
C ALA A 61 2.83 -24.38 18.56
N GLY A 62 1.92 -23.50 19.00
CA GLY A 62 0.53 -23.51 18.54
C GLY A 62 0.39 -23.25 17.03
N ASN A 63 1.23 -22.41 16.42
CA ASN A 63 1.25 -22.28 14.95
C ASN A 63 1.69 -23.59 14.27
N GLY A 64 2.65 -24.32 14.86
CA GLY A 64 3.05 -25.64 14.35
C GLY A 64 1.93 -26.68 14.48
N GLU A 65 1.19 -26.68 15.59
CA GLU A 65 0.01 -27.52 15.79
C GLU A 65 -1.09 -27.19 14.78
N ALA A 66 -1.38 -25.91 14.56
CA ALA A 66 -2.36 -25.45 13.58
C ALA A 66 -1.98 -25.87 12.16
N LEU A 67 -0.72 -25.66 11.74
CA LEU A 67 -0.24 -26.13 10.43
C LEU A 67 -0.37 -27.65 10.27
N THR A 68 0.00 -28.39 11.32
CA THR A 68 -0.13 -29.86 11.32
C THR A 68 -1.59 -30.28 11.17
N ASP A 69 -2.53 -29.64 11.86
CA ASP A 69 -3.95 -29.95 11.74
C ASP A 69 -4.50 -29.57 10.35
N ILE A 70 -4.13 -28.40 9.83
CA ILE A 70 -4.46 -27.98 8.46
C ILE A 70 -4.01 -29.03 7.43
N PHE A 71 -2.77 -29.53 7.52
CA PHE A 71 -2.27 -30.55 6.59
C PHE A 71 -3.03 -31.87 6.72
N LYS A 72 -3.38 -32.27 7.94
CA LYS A 72 -4.24 -33.45 8.19
C LYS A 72 -5.60 -33.28 7.53
N GLN A 73 -6.25 -32.14 7.72
CA GLN A 73 -7.56 -31.85 7.12
C GLN A 73 -7.49 -31.79 5.58
N ALA A 74 -6.37 -31.33 5.03
CA ALA A 74 -6.11 -31.29 3.59
C ALA A 74 -5.64 -32.62 2.99
N ASN A 75 -5.47 -33.68 3.80
CA ASN A 75 -4.86 -34.96 3.40
C ASN A 75 -3.46 -34.81 2.77
N ILE A 76 -2.66 -33.88 3.27
CA ILE A 76 -1.27 -33.63 2.83
C ILE A 76 -0.32 -34.20 3.88
N GLY A 77 0.73 -34.89 3.44
CA GLY A 77 1.73 -35.49 4.32
C GLY A 77 3.09 -35.69 3.64
N SER A 78 3.95 -36.46 4.30
CA SER A 78 5.23 -36.93 3.75
C SER A 78 5.30 -38.46 3.83
N HIS A 79 5.53 -39.15 2.72
CA HIS A 79 5.66 -40.62 2.69
C HIS A 79 6.80 -41.14 3.57
N ALA A 80 7.84 -40.33 3.79
CA ALA A 80 8.97 -40.70 4.62
C ALA A 80 8.68 -40.63 6.14
N GLU A 81 7.58 -40.00 6.55
CA GLU A 81 7.26 -39.71 7.96
C GLU A 81 5.89 -40.26 8.36
N ASP A 82 4.91 -40.19 7.46
CA ASP A 82 3.54 -40.63 7.70
C ASP A 82 3.33 -42.04 7.14
N GLY A 83 3.26 -43.05 8.03
CA GLY A 83 2.78 -44.40 7.68
C GLY A 83 1.26 -44.48 7.41
N MET A 84 0.57 -43.35 7.32
CA MET A 84 -0.88 -43.29 7.11
C MET A 84 -1.24 -43.44 5.64
N GLN A 85 -1.88 -44.57 5.31
CA GLN A 85 -2.48 -44.82 4.00
C GLN A 85 -3.49 -43.71 3.65
N GLY A 86 -3.38 -43.16 2.43
CA GLY A 86 -4.36 -42.22 1.86
C GLY A 86 -3.97 -40.73 1.88
N ARG A 87 -2.85 -40.34 2.49
CA ARG A 87 -2.34 -38.96 2.36
C ARG A 87 -1.57 -38.77 1.05
N ARG A 88 -1.75 -37.59 0.44
CA ARG A 88 -0.96 -37.15 -0.70
C ARG A 88 0.38 -36.63 -0.20
N ASP A 89 1.45 -37.22 -0.69
CA ASP A 89 2.80 -36.74 -0.43
C ASP A 89 3.04 -35.36 -1.04
N ILE A 90 3.72 -34.50 -0.28
CA ILE A 90 4.03 -33.14 -0.72
C ILE A 90 5.05 -33.13 -1.87
N GLY A 91 5.97 -34.11 -1.92
CA GLY A 91 7.05 -34.17 -2.89
C GLY A 91 7.80 -32.84 -3.01
N ASP A 92 7.95 -32.36 -4.24
CA ASP A 92 8.63 -31.10 -4.57
C ASP A 92 7.71 -29.86 -4.54
N HIS A 93 6.51 -29.98 -3.95
CA HIS A 93 5.57 -28.86 -3.85
C HIS A 93 5.81 -28.05 -2.57
N VAL A 94 5.31 -26.83 -2.58
CA VAL A 94 5.26 -25.94 -1.42
C VAL A 94 3.82 -25.63 -1.07
N ILE A 95 3.59 -25.28 0.20
CA ILE A 95 2.31 -24.80 0.70
C ILE A 95 2.47 -23.31 1.02
N LEU A 96 1.73 -22.48 0.28
CA LEU A 96 1.66 -21.05 0.53
C LEU A 96 0.69 -20.78 1.69
N VAL A 97 1.21 -20.20 2.77
CA VAL A 97 0.42 -19.88 3.97
C VAL A 97 0.27 -18.37 4.06
N HIS A 98 -0.97 -17.89 3.90
CA HIS A 98 -1.29 -16.48 4.03
C HIS A 98 -1.71 -16.14 5.45
N GLY A 99 -1.22 -15.03 5.98
CA GLY A 99 -1.58 -14.58 7.32
C GLY A 99 -1.18 -13.15 7.60
N ASP A 100 -1.38 -12.72 8.85
CA ASP A 100 -0.83 -11.46 9.32
C ASP A 100 0.68 -11.58 9.58
N LEU A 101 1.31 -10.46 9.93
CA LEU A 101 2.75 -10.44 10.16
C LEU A 101 3.16 -11.32 11.36
N ALA A 102 2.32 -11.42 12.39
CA ALA A 102 2.62 -12.23 13.56
C ALA A 102 2.64 -13.72 13.20
N THR A 103 1.69 -14.20 12.40
CA THR A 103 1.71 -15.56 11.82
C THR A 103 3.03 -15.82 11.11
N GLY A 104 3.47 -14.88 10.25
CA GLY A 104 4.76 -14.99 9.56
C GLY A 104 5.96 -15.10 10.50
N GLU A 105 6.04 -14.25 11.52
CA GLU A 105 7.10 -14.31 12.54
C GLU A 105 7.11 -15.65 13.30
N ARG A 106 5.93 -16.24 13.54
CA ARG A 106 5.80 -17.54 14.21
C ARG A 106 6.23 -18.69 13.30
N ILE A 107 5.87 -18.67 12.03
CA ILE A 107 6.34 -19.66 11.03
C ILE A 107 7.87 -19.59 10.91
N ASP A 108 8.45 -18.39 10.81
CA ASP A 108 9.90 -18.23 10.75
C ASP A 108 10.61 -18.73 12.01
N ALA A 109 10.00 -18.51 13.19
CA ALA A 109 10.53 -19.01 14.45
C ALA A 109 10.46 -20.55 14.51
N LEU A 110 9.36 -21.14 14.03
CA LEU A 110 9.16 -22.57 13.97
C LEU A 110 10.20 -23.24 13.07
N GLN A 111 10.37 -22.74 11.84
CA GLN A 111 11.36 -23.25 10.88
C GLN A 111 12.78 -23.15 11.44
N ARG A 112 13.12 -22.03 12.08
CA ARG A 112 14.44 -21.87 12.74
C ARG A 112 14.64 -22.85 13.88
N SER A 113 13.64 -23.04 14.75
CA SER A 113 13.77 -24.01 15.85
C SER A 113 13.89 -25.46 15.39
N ARG A 114 13.48 -25.74 14.15
CA ARG A 114 13.50 -27.09 13.57
C ARG A 114 14.56 -27.25 12.47
N SER A 115 15.51 -26.32 12.33
CA SER A 115 16.50 -26.35 11.24
C SER A 115 17.35 -27.62 11.21
N GLU A 116 17.61 -28.19 12.40
CA GLU A 116 18.43 -29.38 12.62
C GLU A 116 17.66 -30.70 12.51
N GLU A 117 16.34 -30.66 12.26
CA GLU A 117 15.55 -31.87 12.06
C GLU A 117 16.07 -32.69 10.86
N LYS A 118 15.81 -34.00 10.84
CA LYS A 118 16.37 -34.86 9.78
C LYS A 118 15.71 -34.66 8.42
N THR A 119 14.40 -34.39 8.39
CA THR A 119 13.61 -34.37 7.15
C THR A 119 13.07 -32.98 6.83
N SER A 120 12.93 -32.66 5.54
CA SER A 120 12.34 -31.39 5.08
C SER A 120 10.93 -31.16 5.62
N TRP A 121 10.17 -32.24 5.82
CA TRP A 121 8.85 -32.23 6.46
C TRP A 121 8.91 -31.73 7.89
N ARG A 122 9.76 -32.32 8.74
CA ARG A 122 9.93 -31.90 10.14
C ARG A 122 10.49 -30.48 10.27
N LYS A 123 11.30 -30.03 9.30
CA LYS A 123 11.79 -28.65 9.18
C LYS A 123 10.72 -27.63 8.81
N TYR A 124 9.53 -28.07 8.37
CA TYR A 124 8.52 -27.22 7.72
C TYR A 124 9.07 -26.47 6.49
N GLN A 125 10.05 -27.05 5.79
CA GLN A 125 10.72 -26.39 4.67
C GLN A 125 9.78 -26.12 3.48
N HIS A 126 8.73 -26.95 3.34
CA HIS A 126 7.68 -26.81 2.32
C HIS A 126 6.71 -25.65 2.61
N VAL A 127 6.74 -25.04 3.79
CA VAL A 127 5.84 -23.92 4.16
C VAL A 127 6.46 -22.59 3.75
N ILE A 128 5.80 -21.88 2.86
CA ILE A 128 6.19 -20.52 2.45
C ILE A 128 5.13 -19.54 2.95
N PHE A 129 5.53 -18.66 3.86
CA PHE A 129 4.65 -17.60 4.32
C PHE A 129 4.51 -16.50 3.28
N VAL A 130 3.26 -16.14 2.96
CA VAL A 130 2.90 -15.03 2.08
C VAL A 130 2.17 -13.97 2.90
N MET A 131 2.73 -12.76 2.96
CA MET A 131 2.14 -11.68 3.74
C MET A 131 0.74 -11.33 3.24
N GLY A 132 -0.23 -11.27 4.16
CA GLY A 132 -1.57 -10.80 3.86
C GLY A 132 -1.56 -9.34 3.41
N LEU A 133 -1.84 -9.11 2.11
CA LEU A 133 -1.81 -7.77 1.51
C LEU A 133 -2.81 -6.80 2.15
N PHE A 134 -3.92 -7.30 2.72
CA PHE A 134 -4.83 -6.47 3.51
C PHE A 134 -4.15 -5.90 4.78
N HIS A 135 -3.38 -6.72 5.50
CA HIS A 135 -2.60 -6.25 6.66
C HIS A 135 -1.51 -5.25 6.24
N LEU A 136 -0.88 -5.46 5.08
CA LEU A 136 0.04 -4.47 4.51
C LEU A 136 -0.68 -3.13 4.26
N LYS A 137 -1.85 -3.15 3.62
CA LYS A 137 -2.67 -1.94 3.40
C LYS A 137 -3.05 -1.26 4.71
N MET A 138 -3.36 -2.02 5.76
CA MET A 138 -3.60 -1.46 7.10
C MET A 138 -2.35 -0.80 7.67
N ALA A 139 -1.19 -1.43 7.54
CA ALA A 139 0.10 -0.90 7.96
C ALA A 139 0.48 0.39 7.21
N CYS A 140 0.18 0.47 5.91
CA CYS A 140 0.37 1.67 5.09
C CYS A 140 -0.48 2.84 5.60
N ALA A 141 -1.77 2.62 5.88
CA ALA A 141 -2.64 3.66 6.44
C ALA A 141 -2.17 4.14 7.82
N GLU A 142 -1.71 3.21 8.67
CA GLU A 142 -1.13 3.55 9.97
C GLU A 142 0.18 4.33 9.83
N ALA A 143 1.01 4.03 8.82
CA ALA A 143 2.23 4.80 8.58
C ALA A 143 1.96 6.25 8.18
N VAL A 144 0.93 6.51 7.36
CA VAL A 144 0.49 7.89 7.06
C VAL A 144 0.05 8.60 8.34
N TRP A 145 -0.73 7.93 9.20
CA TRP A 145 -1.12 8.47 10.50
C TRP A 145 0.08 8.80 11.40
N LYS A 146 1.05 7.87 11.50
CA LYS A 146 2.27 8.05 12.29
C LYS A 146 3.14 9.21 11.80
N LEU A 147 3.15 9.51 10.50
CA LEU A 147 3.97 10.58 9.94
C LEU A 147 3.25 11.93 9.97
N CYS A 148 1.95 11.97 9.68
CA CYS A 148 1.21 13.21 9.48
C CYS A 148 0.42 13.69 10.70
N ILE A 149 0.20 12.85 11.72
CA ILE A 149 -0.70 13.18 12.85
C ILE A 149 -0.03 12.98 14.21
N VAL A 150 0.69 11.87 14.41
CA VAL A 150 1.26 11.54 15.73
C VAL A 150 2.22 12.62 16.26
N PRO A 151 3.22 13.10 15.49
CA PRO A 151 4.13 14.14 15.95
C PRO A 151 3.36 15.44 16.21
N LYS A 152 3.61 16.10 17.35
CA LYS A 152 3.02 17.42 17.64
C LYS A 152 3.38 18.45 16.57
N ALA A 153 4.62 18.42 16.08
CA ALA A 153 5.09 19.32 15.02
C ALA A 153 4.33 19.14 13.70
N ALA A 154 3.88 17.92 13.37
CA ALA A 154 3.10 17.63 12.15
C ALA A 154 1.67 18.21 12.20
N ARG A 155 1.27 18.81 13.33
CA ARG A 155 -0.05 19.42 13.57
C ARG A 155 0.03 20.93 13.79
N ALA A 156 1.22 21.52 13.64
CA ALA A 156 1.47 22.91 14.00
C ALA A 156 1.08 23.88 12.88
N ASP A 157 1.20 23.47 11.62
CA ASP A 157 0.90 24.33 10.48
C ASP A 157 -0.60 24.37 10.14
N LYS A 158 -1.06 25.48 9.57
CA LYS A 158 -2.46 25.69 9.19
C LYS A 158 -2.93 24.75 8.08
N THR A 159 -1.98 24.21 7.31
CA THR A 159 -2.24 23.28 6.21
C THR A 159 -2.07 21.82 6.63
N CYS A 160 -1.96 21.51 7.94
CA CYS A 160 -1.71 20.15 8.38
C CYS A 160 -2.92 19.24 8.16
N LEU A 161 -2.69 17.93 8.11
CA LEU A 161 -3.77 16.95 7.96
C LEU A 161 -4.84 17.07 9.05
N MET A 162 -4.44 17.44 10.27
CA MET A 162 -5.40 17.64 11.36
C MET A 162 -6.31 18.84 11.15
N ALA A 163 -5.86 19.91 10.49
CA ALA A 163 -6.70 21.05 10.13
C ALA A 163 -7.77 20.62 9.11
N GLU A 164 -7.37 19.84 8.10
CA GLU A 164 -8.28 19.27 7.10
C GLU A 164 -9.29 18.29 7.75
N VAL A 165 -8.82 17.42 8.64
CA VAL A 165 -9.69 16.51 9.42
C VAL A 165 -10.68 17.28 10.29
N ALA A 166 -10.28 18.39 10.90
CA ALA A 166 -11.18 19.22 11.69
C ALA A 166 -12.29 19.83 10.84
N ALA A 167 -12.03 20.13 9.57
CA ALA A 167 -13.04 20.64 8.64
C ALA A 167 -14.04 19.55 8.23
N ILE A 168 -13.58 18.35 7.84
CA ILE A 168 -14.46 17.31 7.31
C ILE A 168 -15.06 16.39 8.39
N ARG A 169 -14.44 16.32 9.58
CA ARG A 169 -14.83 15.46 10.70
C ARG A 169 -14.62 16.15 12.05
N PRO A 170 -15.27 17.30 12.30
CA PRO A 170 -15.03 18.10 13.52
C PRO A 170 -15.26 17.33 14.82
N LYS A 171 -16.20 16.37 14.82
CA LYS A 171 -16.55 15.54 15.99
C LYS A 171 -15.61 14.35 16.24
N GLU A 172 -14.67 14.07 15.32
CA GLU A 172 -13.79 12.89 15.43
C GLU A 172 -12.31 13.23 15.69
N THR A 173 -11.94 14.52 15.79
CA THR A 173 -10.55 14.97 15.91
C THR A 173 -9.78 14.27 17.05
N ARG A 174 -10.40 14.12 18.24
CA ARG A 174 -9.80 13.40 19.37
C ARG A 174 -9.52 11.92 19.06
N LYS A 175 -10.43 11.26 18.33
CA LYS A 175 -10.27 9.84 17.92
C LYS A 175 -9.16 9.69 16.88
N VAL A 176 -9.04 10.67 15.98
CA VAL A 176 -8.01 10.69 14.93
C VAL A 176 -6.61 10.93 15.51
N ILE A 177 -6.49 11.79 16.52
CA ILE A 177 -5.20 12.05 17.18
C ILE A 177 -4.70 10.80 17.94
N SER A 178 -5.59 10.04 18.59
CA SER A 178 -5.18 8.95 19.49
C SER A 178 -4.87 7.64 18.78
N LYS A 179 -5.86 7.02 18.12
CA LYS A 179 -5.72 5.76 17.36
C LYS A 179 -6.96 5.57 16.47
N PRO A 180 -6.98 6.13 15.26
CA PRO A 180 -8.18 6.19 14.41
C PRO A 180 -8.69 4.83 13.92
N GLY A 181 -7.83 3.81 13.91
CA GLY A 181 -8.10 2.54 13.25
C GLY A 181 -7.99 2.63 11.72
N PHE A 182 -7.97 1.48 11.06
CA PHE A 182 -7.75 1.38 9.62
C PHE A 182 -8.83 2.11 8.81
N ARG A 183 -10.11 1.80 9.04
CA ARG A 183 -11.22 2.31 8.21
C ARG A 183 -11.25 3.83 8.17
N ARG A 184 -11.08 4.49 9.32
CA ARG A 184 -11.07 5.95 9.42
C ARG A 184 -9.89 6.57 8.70
N MET A 185 -8.68 6.01 8.85
CA MET A 185 -7.51 6.52 8.11
C MET A 185 -7.62 6.29 6.61
N HIS A 186 -8.16 5.15 6.19
CA HIS A 186 -8.42 4.85 4.79
C HIS A 186 -9.33 5.93 4.15
N GLU A 187 -10.45 6.24 4.80
CA GLU A 187 -11.37 7.30 4.33
C GLU A 187 -10.72 8.70 4.37
N ILE A 188 -9.96 9.03 5.43
CA ILE A 188 -9.25 10.31 5.52
C ILE A 188 -8.26 10.47 4.37
N ILE A 189 -7.42 9.46 4.11
CA ILE A 189 -6.43 9.51 3.03
C ILE A 189 -7.10 9.73 1.68
N GLN A 190 -8.20 9.02 1.40
CA GLN A 190 -8.92 9.16 0.14
C GLN A 190 -9.61 10.52 0.01
N HIS A 191 -10.44 10.90 0.98
CA HIS A 191 -11.24 12.13 0.89
C HIS A 191 -10.37 13.37 0.90
N VAL A 192 -9.41 13.45 1.83
CA VAL A 192 -8.48 14.58 1.91
C VAL A 192 -7.54 14.58 0.71
N GLY A 193 -7.08 13.41 0.24
CA GLY A 193 -6.28 13.30 -0.98
C GLY A 193 -6.99 13.88 -2.20
N ILE A 194 -8.28 13.56 -2.40
CA ILE A 194 -9.10 14.12 -3.49
C ILE A 194 -9.15 15.65 -3.39
N VAL A 195 -9.54 16.19 -2.22
CA VAL A 195 -9.67 17.63 -2.01
C VAL A 195 -8.33 18.33 -2.22
N SER A 196 -7.23 17.78 -1.69
CA SER A 196 -5.89 18.33 -1.84
C SER A 196 -5.46 18.39 -3.31
N ARG A 197 -5.76 17.37 -4.11
CA ARG A 197 -5.46 17.36 -5.55
C ARG A 197 -6.29 18.36 -6.33
N LEU A 198 -7.59 18.49 -6.02
CA LEU A 198 -8.44 19.52 -6.63
C LEU A 198 -7.95 20.93 -6.26
N ASP A 199 -7.42 21.13 -5.05
CA ASP A 199 -6.81 22.40 -4.68
C ASP A 199 -5.51 22.67 -5.44
N CYS A 200 -4.67 21.65 -5.65
CA CYS A 200 -3.48 21.76 -6.51
C CYS A 200 -3.88 22.21 -7.94
N TRP A 201 -4.92 21.60 -8.51
CA TRP A 201 -5.49 22.06 -9.79
C TRP A 201 -5.93 23.52 -9.75
N ARG A 202 -6.67 23.93 -8.72
CA ARG A 202 -7.15 25.31 -8.56
C ARG A 202 -5.99 26.30 -8.50
N VAL A 203 -4.95 26.00 -7.73
CA VAL A 203 -3.75 26.85 -7.62
C VAL A 203 -3.01 26.94 -8.94
N GLU A 204 -2.80 25.83 -9.64
CA GLU A 204 -2.07 25.80 -10.90
C GLU A 204 -2.80 26.52 -12.04
N VAL A 205 -4.11 26.32 -12.13
CA VAL A 205 -4.97 27.02 -13.11
C VAL A 205 -5.00 28.51 -12.83
N LYS A 206 -5.06 28.93 -11.55
CA LYS A 206 -4.94 30.34 -11.17
C LYS A 206 -3.60 30.92 -11.62
N ARG A 207 -2.50 30.17 -11.44
CA ARG A 207 -1.16 30.58 -11.85
C ARG A 207 -1.05 30.78 -13.37
N ARG A 208 -1.67 29.92 -14.17
CA ARG A 208 -1.55 29.94 -15.65
C ARG A 208 -2.54 30.85 -16.35
N TYR A 209 -3.78 30.89 -15.88
CA TYR A 209 -4.91 31.52 -16.59
C TYR A 209 -5.57 32.64 -15.81
N SER A 210 -5.05 32.98 -14.61
CA SER A 210 -5.62 34.00 -13.72
C SER A 210 -7.08 33.75 -13.33
N VAL A 211 -7.52 32.48 -13.36
CA VAL A 211 -8.87 32.06 -12.96
C VAL A 211 -8.88 31.61 -11.49
N ASN A 212 -9.84 32.08 -10.70
CA ASN A 212 -9.86 31.85 -9.24
C ASN A 212 -10.51 30.54 -8.78
N SER A 213 -11.20 29.80 -9.67
CA SER A 213 -11.89 28.54 -9.33
C SER A 213 -11.90 27.56 -10.50
N LEU A 214 -12.09 26.28 -10.20
CA LEU A 214 -12.19 25.25 -11.24
C LEU A 214 -13.46 25.41 -12.07
N GLU A 215 -14.55 25.92 -11.50
CA GLU A 215 -15.82 26.16 -12.20
C GLU A 215 -15.66 27.24 -13.26
N ASN A 216 -14.95 28.32 -12.95
CA ASN A 216 -14.69 29.38 -13.93
C ASN A 216 -13.73 28.91 -15.02
N TRP A 217 -12.79 28.01 -14.70
CA TRP A 217 -11.91 27.43 -15.70
C TRP A 217 -12.64 26.43 -16.59
N ALA A 218 -13.54 25.63 -16.03
CA ALA A 218 -14.41 24.75 -16.81
C ALA A 218 -15.22 25.51 -17.88
N LYS A 219 -15.67 26.74 -17.60
CA LYS A 219 -16.38 27.59 -18.58
C LYS A 219 -15.52 27.97 -19.79
N THR A 220 -14.20 27.99 -19.67
CA THR A 220 -13.28 28.23 -20.79
C THR A 220 -13.11 27.00 -21.68
N LYS A 221 -13.77 25.88 -21.34
CA LYS A 221 -13.76 24.62 -22.07
C LYS A 221 -12.34 24.11 -22.40
N PRO A 222 -11.46 23.91 -21.40
CA PRO A 222 -10.11 23.39 -21.64
C PRO A 222 -10.18 21.99 -22.27
N THR A 223 -9.28 21.72 -23.21
CA THR A 223 -9.19 20.44 -23.91
C THR A 223 -8.49 19.38 -23.06
N TRP A 224 -8.67 18.11 -23.42
CA TRP A 224 -7.99 17.00 -22.74
C TRP A 224 -6.46 17.12 -22.76
N GLU A 225 -5.87 17.64 -23.85
CA GLU A 225 -4.43 17.87 -23.95
C GLU A 225 -3.92 18.89 -22.94
N ILE A 226 -4.68 19.96 -22.70
CA ILE A 226 -4.37 20.96 -21.67
C ILE A 226 -4.41 20.32 -20.29
N LEU A 227 -5.40 19.47 -20.01
CA LEU A 227 -5.50 18.74 -18.76
C LEU A 227 -4.27 17.84 -18.55
N LYS A 228 -3.89 17.05 -19.56
CA LYS A 228 -2.70 16.19 -19.48
C LYS A 228 -1.42 16.99 -19.25
N ASP A 229 -1.27 18.15 -19.89
CA ASP A 229 -0.12 19.02 -19.67
C ASP A 229 -0.06 19.55 -18.22
N ILE A 230 -1.17 20.08 -17.72
CA ILE A 230 -1.25 20.57 -16.35
C ILE A 230 -0.98 19.44 -15.35
N ALA A 231 -1.55 18.25 -15.56
CA ALA A 231 -1.32 17.10 -14.67
C ALA A 231 0.17 16.72 -14.56
N LYS A 232 0.94 16.82 -15.66
CA LYS A 232 2.40 16.60 -15.62
C LYS A 232 3.10 17.66 -14.75
N THR A 233 2.67 18.91 -14.83
CA THR A 233 3.19 19.97 -13.97
C THR A 233 2.78 19.80 -12.51
N LEU A 234 1.55 19.34 -12.24
CA LEU A 234 1.10 19.04 -10.89
C LEU A 234 1.98 17.97 -10.23
N VAL A 235 2.31 16.91 -10.97
CA VAL A 235 3.24 15.88 -10.50
C VAL A 235 4.61 16.46 -10.16
N LYS A 236 5.13 17.37 -10.99
CA LYS A 236 6.44 17.98 -10.79
C LYS A 236 6.48 18.96 -9.61
N ASP A 237 5.46 19.81 -9.49
CA ASP A 237 5.51 20.99 -8.62
C ASP A 237 4.82 20.78 -7.26
N TYR A 238 3.96 19.74 -7.14
CA TYR A 238 3.08 19.52 -5.98
C TYR A 238 3.19 18.11 -5.36
N VAL A 239 3.99 17.21 -5.95
CA VAL A 239 4.31 15.90 -5.34
C VAL A 239 5.79 15.86 -5.02
N ALA A 240 6.15 15.38 -3.82
CA ALA A 240 7.55 15.26 -3.44
C ALA A 240 8.33 14.39 -4.45
N GLY A 241 9.38 14.97 -5.04
CA GLY A 241 10.28 14.30 -5.98
C GLY A 241 11.66 14.04 -5.38
N SER A 242 12.58 13.56 -6.22
CA SER A 242 13.99 13.38 -5.87
C SER A 242 14.71 14.70 -5.57
N ASP A 243 14.17 15.82 -6.05
CA ASP A 243 14.69 17.16 -5.85
C ASP A 243 14.39 17.72 -4.45
N LEU A 244 13.42 17.17 -3.72
CA LEU A 244 13.08 17.61 -2.37
C LEU A 244 14.30 17.58 -1.42
N LYS A 245 15.21 16.60 -1.57
CA LYS A 245 16.44 16.55 -0.77
C LYS A 245 17.30 17.80 -0.97
N ARG A 246 17.43 18.26 -2.23
CA ARG A 246 18.18 19.48 -2.58
C ARG A 246 17.45 20.73 -2.09
N GLN A 247 16.12 20.78 -2.24
CA GLN A 247 15.32 21.90 -1.71
C GLN A 247 15.49 22.02 -0.19
N ARG A 248 15.57 20.89 0.53
CA ARG A 248 15.77 20.84 1.97
C ARG A 248 17.18 21.19 2.46
N SER A 249 18.18 21.22 1.57
CA SER A 249 19.52 21.69 1.91
C SER A 249 19.69 23.21 1.80
N GLU A 250 18.71 23.93 1.25
CA GLU A 250 18.72 25.39 1.23
C GLU A 250 18.59 25.99 2.64
N PRO A 251 19.09 27.23 2.85
CA PRO A 251 18.87 27.96 4.10
C PRO A 251 17.38 28.09 4.43
N ARG A 252 17.05 28.07 5.72
CA ARG A 252 15.65 28.02 6.20
C ARG A 252 14.82 29.20 5.71
N GLU A 253 15.44 30.36 5.57
CA GLU A 253 14.84 31.61 5.10
C GLU A 253 14.36 31.54 3.65
N ARG A 254 14.91 30.61 2.86
CA ARG A 254 14.55 30.37 1.46
C ARG A 254 13.62 29.18 1.27
N ARG A 255 13.23 28.52 2.36
CA ARG A 255 12.42 27.30 2.33
C ARG A 255 10.99 27.58 2.73
N ASP A 256 10.08 26.98 1.99
CA ASP A 256 8.66 26.91 2.34
C ASP A 256 8.38 25.54 2.97
N GLU A 257 8.63 25.43 4.28
CA GLU A 257 8.43 24.20 5.03
C GLU A 257 6.98 23.68 4.95
N GLN A 258 5.99 24.58 4.85
CA GLN A 258 4.58 24.19 4.73
C GLN A 258 4.32 23.52 3.38
N ARG A 259 4.81 24.13 2.29
CA ARG A 259 4.73 23.52 0.96
C ARG A 259 5.47 22.19 0.90
N GLU A 260 6.67 22.10 1.45
CA GLU A 260 7.42 20.84 1.49
C GLU A 260 6.63 19.73 2.20
N ASN A 261 5.99 20.05 3.33
CA ASN A 261 5.16 19.11 4.09
C ASN A 261 3.92 18.69 3.29
N ALA A 262 3.27 19.62 2.59
CA ALA A 262 2.15 19.32 1.70
C ALA A 262 2.57 18.38 0.56
N MET A 263 3.72 18.63 -0.08
CA MET A 263 4.25 17.77 -1.16
C MET A 263 4.56 16.35 -0.68
N VAL A 264 5.15 16.21 0.51
CA VAL A 264 5.42 14.89 1.12
C VAL A 264 4.10 14.18 1.46
N ARG A 265 3.14 14.89 2.04
CA ARG A 265 1.81 14.32 2.34
C ARG A 265 1.11 13.85 1.07
N GLN A 266 1.17 14.63 0.01
CA GLN A 266 0.62 14.28 -1.29
C GLN A 266 1.27 13.01 -1.85
N GLN A 267 2.60 12.88 -1.72
CA GLN A 267 3.30 11.66 -2.12
C GLN A 267 2.85 10.44 -1.31
N LEU A 268 2.66 10.57 0.00
CA LEU A 268 2.18 9.50 0.87
C LEU A 268 0.76 9.04 0.48
N TYR A 269 -0.14 9.96 0.13
CA TYR A 269 -1.46 9.62 -0.38
C TYR A 269 -1.37 8.84 -1.69
N MET A 270 -0.53 9.32 -2.63
CA MET A 270 -0.33 8.64 -3.90
C MET A 270 0.25 7.23 -3.72
N TYR A 271 1.22 7.03 -2.82
CA TYR A 271 1.72 5.69 -2.50
C TYR A 271 0.65 4.75 -1.93
N TYR A 272 -0.26 5.30 -1.13
CA TYR A 272 -1.36 4.53 -0.53
C TYR A 272 -2.42 4.16 -1.55
N GLU A 273 -2.78 5.09 -2.42
CA GLU A 273 -3.78 4.87 -3.47
C GLU A 273 -3.23 3.99 -4.60
N GLU A 274 -1.93 4.09 -4.94
CA GLU A 274 -1.25 3.21 -5.91
C GLU A 274 -1.30 1.75 -5.43
N ILE A 275 -0.82 1.47 -4.21
CA ILE A 275 -0.80 0.10 -3.70
C ILE A 275 -2.22 -0.45 -3.48
N SER A 276 -3.16 0.39 -3.00
CA SER A 276 -4.55 -0.02 -2.83
C SER A 276 -5.24 -0.31 -4.17
N GLY A 277 -4.98 0.49 -5.19
CA GLY A 277 -5.53 0.29 -6.53
C GLY A 277 -4.96 -0.97 -7.17
N ALA A 278 -3.64 -1.17 -7.08
CA ALA A 278 -2.96 -2.36 -7.59
C ALA A 278 -3.50 -3.66 -6.96
N MET A 279 -3.67 -3.69 -5.63
CA MET A 279 -4.26 -4.83 -4.92
C MET A 279 -5.67 -5.16 -5.42
N ASN A 280 -6.52 -4.14 -5.61
CA ASN A 280 -7.89 -4.33 -6.06
C ASN A 280 -7.98 -4.77 -7.53
N ALA A 281 -7.04 -4.31 -8.36
CA ALA A 281 -6.99 -4.62 -9.79
C ALA A 281 -6.29 -5.95 -10.10
N GLY A 282 -5.73 -6.63 -9.09
CA GLY A 282 -4.89 -7.82 -9.30
C GLY A 282 -3.59 -7.52 -10.03
N ASP A 283 -3.08 -6.28 -9.99
CA ASP A 283 -1.81 -5.91 -10.62
C ASP A 283 -0.65 -6.18 -9.65
N ILE A 284 -0.21 -7.44 -9.59
CA ILE A 284 0.85 -7.89 -8.67
C ILE A 284 2.18 -7.20 -8.94
N GLY A 285 2.50 -6.90 -10.19
CA GLY A 285 3.73 -6.19 -10.53
C GLY A 285 3.71 -4.76 -10.02
N CYS A 286 2.54 -4.10 -10.04
CA CYS A 286 2.38 -2.78 -9.44
C CYS A 286 2.44 -2.85 -7.90
N VAL A 287 1.83 -3.87 -7.28
CA VAL A 287 1.95 -4.10 -5.82
C VAL A 287 3.41 -4.23 -5.41
N GLU A 288 4.19 -5.01 -6.14
CA GLU A 288 5.61 -5.22 -5.86
C GLU A 288 6.43 -3.93 -6.04
N GLN A 289 6.18 -3.16 -7.10
CA GLN A 289 6.83 -1.85 -7.30
C GLN A 289 6.55 -0.84 -6.18
N CYS A 290 5.41 -0.99 -5.49
CA CYS A 290 5.10 -0.20 -4.30
C CYS A 290 5.91 -0.64 -3.07
N PHE A 291 6.58 -1.80 -3.06
CA PHE A 291 7.27 -2.26 -1.86
C PHE A 291 8.45 -1.38 -1.46
N LEU A 292 9.32 -1.02 -2.41
CA LEU A 292 10.49 -0.17 -2.11
C LEU A 292 10.16 1.17 -1.43
N PRO A 293 9.24 2.02 -1.95
CA PRO A 293 8.90 3.25 -1.25
C PRO A 293 8.26 2.99 0.12
N TRP A 294 7.41 1.96 0.24
CA TRP A 294 6.79 1.61 1.52
C TRP A 294 7.79 1.07 2.55
N ILE A 295 8.82 0.32 2.13
CA ILE A 295 9.95 -0.09 3.00
C ILE A 295 10.63 1.13 3.60
N LEU A 296 10.93 2.15 2.79
CA LEU A 296 11.56 3.39 3.24
C LEU A 296 10.64 4.16 4.21
N VAL A 297 9.35 4.29 3.88
CA VAL A 297 8.35 4.92 4.74
C VAL A 297 8.23 4.19 6.08
N PHE A 298 8.16 2.86 6.07
CA PHE A 298 8.08 2.04 7.27
C PHE A 298 9.33 2.12 8.15
N LYS A 299 10.53 2.18 7.55
CA LYS A 299 11.76 2.47 8.31
C LYS A 299 11.68 3.85 8.98
N GLY A 300 11.18 4.86 8.27
CA GLY A 300 11.05 6.22 8.79
C GLY A 300 10.02 6.40 9.92
N CYS A 301 9.00 5.54 10.00
CA CYS A 301 7.94 5.64 11.02
C CYS A 301 7.97 4.52 12.08
N GLY A 302 9.08 3.77 12.16
CA GLY A 302 9.28 2.73 13.17
C GLY A 302 8.49 1.44 12.94
N LYS A 303 8.00 1.18 11.72
CA LYS A 303 7.36 -0.10 11.34
C LYS A 303 8.40 -1.08 10.76
N HIS A 304 9.50 -1.27 11.48
CA HIS A 304 10.67 -2.03 11.03
C HIS A 304 10.34 -3.48 10.63
N LYS A 305 9.43 -4.14 11.36
CA LYS A 305 9.02 -5.52 11.04
C LYS A 305 8.44 -5.62 9.62
N TYR A 306 7.48 -4.77 9.26
CA TYR A 306 6.92 -4.75 7.90
C TYR A 306 7.99 -4.45 6.85
N ALA A 307 8.88 -3.48 7.12
CA ALA A 307 9.98 -3.16 6.22
C ALA A 307 10.91 -4.37 5.99
N THR A 308 11.29 -5.08 7.05
CA THR A 308 12.15 -6.28 6.97
C THR A 308 11.45 -7.41 6.21
N HIS A 309 10.17 -7.69 6.50
CA HIS A 309 9.44 -8.75 5.81
C HIS A 309 9.25 -8.45 4.32
N MET A 310 8.91 -7.21 3.95
CA MET A 310 8.80 -6.82 2.54
C MET A 310 10.13 -6.95 1.80
N LEU A 311 11.24 -6.54 2.44
CA LEU A 311 12.58 -6.73 1.87
C LEU A 311 12.91 -8.21 1.68
N ARG A 312 12.56 -9.06 2.66
CA ARG A 312 12.74 -10.50 2.57
C ARG A 312 11.91 -11.12 1.45
N ILE A 313 10.67 -10.66 1.24
CA ILE A 313 9.84 -11.12 0.12
C ILE A 313 10.52 -10.80 -1.20
N LEU A 314 10.98 -9.56 -1.41
CA LEU A 314 11.72 -9.19 -2.62
C LEU A 314 12.98 -10.04 -2.79
N HIS A 315 13.77 -10.20 -1.72
CA HIS A 315 14.97 -11.02 -1.77
C HIS A 315 14.65 -12.46 -2.17
N ASN A 316 13.61 -13.05 -1.58
CA ASN A 316 13.27 -14.44 -1.85
C ASN A 316 12.74 -14.63 -3.28
N LEU A 317 11.83 -13.77 -3.75
CA LEU A 317 11.30 -13.83 -5.11
C LEU A 317 12.41 -13.73 -6.16
N TYR A 318 13.33 -12.78 -6.01
CA TYR A 318 14.32 -12.51 -7.04
C TYR A 318 15.59 -13.38 -6.96
N PHE A 319 15.99 -13.81 -5.75
CA PHE A 319 17.30 -14.44 -5.55
C PHE A 319 17.26 -15.84 -4.93
N VAL A 320 16.14 -16.26 -4.34
CA VAL A 320 16.05 -17.56 -3.64
C VAL A 320 15.14 -18.53 -4.38
N TYR A 321 13.96 -18.09 -4.78
CA TYR A 321 12.95 -18.98 -5.35
C TYR A 321 13.26 -19.32 -6.82
N PRO A 322 13.02 -20.58 -7.23
CA PRO A 322 13.12 -20.99 -8.63
C PRO A 322 11.99 -20.33 -9.44
N ALA A 323 12.15 -20.28 -10.77
CA ALA A 323 11.20 -19.60 -11.65
C ALA A 323 9.73 -20.05 -11.48
N GLY A 324 9.47 -21.32 -11.15
CA GLY A 324 8.11 -21.83 -10.89
C GLY A 324 7.45 -21.31 -9.61
N LEU A 325 8.19 -20.63 -8.74
CA LEU A 325 7.71 -20.02 -7.49
C LEU A 325 7.84 -18.48 -7.49
N ARG A 326 8.22 -17.88 -8.62
CA ARG A 326 8.33 -16.42 -8.78
C ARG A 326 7.03 -15.80 -9.21
#